data_AF-A0A0S4J2H6-F1
#
_entry.id   AF-A0A0S4J2H6-F1
#
_cell.length_a   1.000
_cell.length_b   1.000
_cell.length_c   1.000
_cell.angle_alpha   90.00
_cell.angle_beta   90.00
_cell.angle_gamma   90.00
#
_symmetry.space_group_name_H-M   'P 1'
#
loop_
_entity.id
_entity.type
_entity.pdbx_description
1 polymer ?
#
loop_
_entity_poly.entity_id
_entity_poly.type
_entity_poly.pdbx_seq_one_letter_code
_entity_poly.pdbx_strand_id
1 'polypeptide(L)'
;MSMSTNGTRLDAVYSFSIAIREIMSVAGAHVKDTLVSPNLVGGIARMSTYATTPDAVRLLSGAIRESANRVSASVQAMFATSSIVDASVRMSTYAKTPDSVRRHAPLVFYTGVMFL
;
A
#
# COMPACT_ATOMS: atom_id res chain seq x y z
N MET A 1 -13.73 29.78 6.63
CA MET A 1 -12.83 28.72 7.12
C MET A 1 -12.51 27.81 5.95
N SER A 2 -11.41 28.09 5.23
CA SER A 2 -11.07 27.38 4.00
C SER A 2 -10.45 26.04 4.36
N MET A 3 -11.28 24.99 4.33
CA MET A 3 -10.88 23.61 4.54
C MET A 3 -10.05 23.18 3.31
N SER A 4 -8.73 23.14 3.47
CA SER A 4 -7.81 22.80 2.38
C SER A 4 -8.11 21.40 1.85
N THR A 5 -8.33 21.29 0.54
CA THR A 5 -8.55 20.02 -0.18
C THR A 5 -7.40 19.02 -0.02
N ASN A 6 -6.23 19.47 0.45
CA ASN A 6 -5.11 18.59 0.79
C ASN A 6 -5.33 17.85 2.12
N GLY A 7 -6.11 18.39 3.06
CA GLY A 7 -6.43 17.73 4.34
C GLY A 7 -7.24 16.45 4.13
N THR A 8 -8.36 16.56 3.40
CA THR A 8 -9.26 15.44 3.09
C THR A 8 -8.60 14.30 2.31
N ARG A 9 -7.64 14.62 1.43
CA ARG A 9 -6.91 13.61 0.63
C ARG A 9 -5.94 12.80 1.50
N LEU A 10 -5.25 13.46 2.43
CA LEU A 10 -4.35 12.80 3.38
C LEU A 10 -5.12 11.99 4.42
N ASP A 11 -6.25 12.51 4.89
CA ASP A 11 -7.13 11.83 5.84
C ASP A 11 -7.71 10.54 5.25
N ALA A 12 -8.01 10.53 3.95
CA ALA A 12 -8.48 9.33 3.25
C ALA A 12 -7.38 8.26 3.16
N VAL A 13 -6.15 8.61 2.75
CA VAL A 13 -5.02 7.66 2.72
C VAL A 13 -4.71 7.15 4.12
N TYR A 14 -4.74 8.03 5.11
CA TYR A 14 -4.52 7.70 6.51
C TYR A 14 -5.55 6.68 7.01
N SER A 15 -6.84 7.01 6.93
CA SER A 15 -7.93 6.18 7.42
C SER A 15 -7.98 4.83 6.73
N PHE A 16 -7.78 4.82 5.40
CA PHE A 16 -7.73 3.59 4.61
C PHE A 16 -6.55 2.70 5.01
N SER A 17 -5.35 3.28 5.12
CA SER A 17 -4.13 2.53 5.45
C SER A 17 -4.19 1.95 6.86
N ILE A 18 -4.71 2.72 7.83
CA ILE A 18 -4.91 2.25 9.20
C ILE A 18 -5.96 1.13 9.22
N ALA A 19 -7.12 1.32 8.58
CA ALA A 19 -8.17 0.30 8.56
C ALA A 19 -7.66 -1.03 8.00
N ILE A 20 -6.94 -1.00 6.87
CA ILE A 20 -6.32 -2.21 6.31
C ILE A 20 -5.34 -2.82 7.29
N ARG A 21 -4.44 -2.01 7.87
CA ARG A 21 -3.42 -2.52 8.77
C ARG A 21 -4.03 -3.19 10.00
N GLU A 22 -5.05 -2.59 10.61
CA GLU A 22 -5.73 -3.15 11.77
C GLU A 22 -6.44 -4.47 11.40
N ILE A 23 -7.21 -4.49 10.30
CA ILE A 23 -7.86 -5.71 9.80
C ILE A 23 -6.83 -6.82 9.54
N MET A 24 -5.72 -6.49 8.86
CA MET A 24 -4.66 -7.44 8.52
C MET A 24 -3.81 -7.84 9.73
N SER A 25 -3.74 -7.03 10.79
CA SER A 25 -2.99 -7.36 12.00
C SER A 25 -3.69 -8.42 12.83
N VAL A 26 -5.03 -8.45 12.81
CA VAL A 26 -5.84 -9.41 13.59
C VAL A 26 -6.25 -10.64 12.75
N ALA A 27 -6.19 -10.54 11.42
CA ALA A 27 -6.54 -11.63 10.52
C ALA A 27 -5.50 -12.77 10.56
N GLY A 28 -5.98 -14.00 10.78
CA GLY A 28 -5.19 -15.21 10.54
C GLY A 28 -4.89 -15.42 9.05
N ALA A 29 -3.88 -16.22 8.72
CA ALA A 29 -3.40 -16.40 7.34
C ALA A 29 -4.51 -16.74 6.33
N HIS A 30 -5.40 -17.69 6.65
CA HIS A 30 -6.54 -18.03 5.79
C HIS A 30 -7.53 -16.88 5.58
N VAL A 31 -7.75 -16.06 6.62
CA VAL A 31 -8.64 -14.89 6.54
C VAL A 31 -7.98 -13.81 5.69
N LYS A 32 -6.66 -13.61 5.81
CA LYS A 32 -5.91 -12.67 4.95
C LYS A 32 -6.03 -13.04 3.48
N ASP A 33 -5.90 -14.32 3.15
CA ASP A 33 -6.05 -14.79 1.76
C ASP A 33 -7.43 -14.48 1.18
N THR A 34 -8.47 -14.47 2.03
CA THR A 34 -9.84 -14.11 1.61
C THR A 34 -10.02 -12.58 1.51
N LEU A 35 -9.40 -11.83 2.42
CA LEU A 35 -9.48 -10.36 2.47
C LEU A 35 -8.71 -9.69 1.33
N VAL A 36 -7.58 -10.27 0.94
CA VAL A 36 -6.80 -9.78 -0.21
C VAL A 36 -7.49 -10.23 -1.49
N SER A 37 -8.39 -9.36 -1.93
CA SER A 37 -9.11 -9.48 -3.18
C SER A 37 -8.59 -8.49 -4.23
N PRO A 38 -8.88 -8.71 -5.52
CA PRO A 38 -8.57 -7.73 -6.58
C PRO A 38 -9.11 -6.33 -6.29
N ASN A 39 -10.25 -6.22 -5.59
CA ASN A 39 -10.83 -4.94 -5.19
C ASN A 39 -9.97 -4.22 -4.14
N LEU A 40 -9.41 -4.95 -3.17
CA LEU A 40 -8.50 -4.38 -2.18
C LEU A 40 -7.23 -3.86 -2.86
N VAL A 41 -6.63 -4.69 -3.71
CA VAL A 41 -5.41 -4.35 -4.47
C VAL A 41 -5.66 -3.14 -5.39
N GLY A 42 -6.78 -3.12 -6.11
CA GLY A 42 -7.18 -1.99 -6.94
C GLY A 42 -7.45 -0.72 -6.12
N GLY A 43 -8.04 -0.86 -4.92
CA GLY A 43 -8.22 0.22 -3.96
C GLY A 43 -6.89 0.82 -3.51
N ILE A 44 -5.93 -0.02 -3.13
CA ILE A 44 -4.56 0.38 -2.79
C ILE A 44 -3.91 1.15 -3.95
N ALA A 45 -4.00 0.62 -5.18
CA ALA A 45 -3.43 1.26 -6.37
C ALA A 45 -4.04 2.65 -6.60
N ARG A 46 -5.36 2.79 -6.44
CA ARG A 46 -6.05 4.10 -6.50
C ARG A 46 -5.59 5.03 -5.38
N MET A 47 -5.49 4.53 -4.16
CA MET A 47 -5.06 5.32 -3.00
C MET A 47 -3.62 5.84 -3.13
N SER A 48 -2.76 5.15 -3.87
CA SER A 48 -1.40 5.63 -4.18
C SER A 48 -1.36 6.98 -4.90
N THR A 49 -2.41 7.33 -5.65
CA THR A 49 -2.51 8.63 -6.34
C THR A 49 -2.65 9.80 -5.37
N TYR A 50 -3.09 9.52 -4.13
CA TYR A 50 -3.25 10.50 -3.06
C TYR A 50 -2.08 10.48 -2.06
N ALA A 51 -1.20 9.49 -2.14
CA ALA A 51 -0.03 9.33 -1.28
C ALA A 51 1.13 10.24 -1.71
N THR A 52 0.92 11.56 -1.68
CA THR A 52 1.87 12.58 -2.17
C THR A 52 2.75 13.18 -1.06
N THR A 53 2.67 12.67 0.16
CA THR A 53 3.53 13.07 1.29
C THR A 53 4.31 11.87 1.81
N PRO A 54 5.51 12.08 2.40
CA PRO A 54 6.31 10.97 2.93
C PRO A 54 5.56 10.11 3.96
N ASP A 55 4.70 10.73 4.77
CA ASP A 55 3.87 10.03 5.75
C ASP A 55 2.77 9.19 5.10
N ALA A 56 2.07 9.74 4.10
CA ALA A 56 1.06 8.98 3.36
C ALA A 56 1.69 7.78 2.64
N VAL A 57 2.86 7.96 2.02
CA VAL A 57 3.64 6.86 1.42
C VAL A 57 4.02 5.82 2.48
N ARG A 58 4.48 6.25 3.65
CA ARG A 58 4.88 5.38 4.75
C ARG A 58 3.71 4.54 5.28
N LEU A 59 2.52 5.13 5.37
CA LEU A 59 1.30 4.46 5.83
C LEU A 59 0.79 3.45 4.79
N LEU A 60 0.65 3.88 3.54
CA LEU A 60 0.14 3.03 2.47
C LEU A 60 1.11 1.86 2.18
N SER A 61 2.42 2.12 2.16
CA SER A 61 3.44 1.07 2.02
C SER A 61 3.39 0.06 3.19
N GLY A 62 3.10 0.54 4.41
CA GLY A 62 2.89 -0.33 5.57
C GLY A 62 1.66 -1.22 5.41
N ALA A 63 0.54 -0.66 4.96
CA ALA A 63 -0.69 -1.41 4.71
C ALA A 63 -0.50 -2.49 3.63
N ILE A 64 0.19 -2.15 2.54
CA ILE A 64 0.52 -3.11 1.48
C ILE A 64 1.39 -4.24 2.03
N ARG A 65 2.45 -3.90 2.79
CA ARG A 65 3.33 -4.90 3.39
C ARG A 65 2.56 -5.87 4.29
N GLU A 66 1.68 -5.37 5.16
CA GLU A 66 0.90 -6.25 6.03
C GLU A 66 -0.13 -7.10 5.27
N SER A 67 -0.63 -6.60 4.14
CA SER A 67 -1.53 -7.34 3.26
C SER A 67 -0.79 -8.42 2.46
N ALA A 68 0.46 -8.18 2.07
CA ALA A 68 1.30 -9.13 1.35
C ALA A 68 2.05 -10.10 2.29
N ASN A 69 2.01 -9.87 3.61
CA ASN A 69 2.73 -10.68 4.58
C ASN A 69 1.87 -11.83 5.10
N ARG A 70 2.45 -13.04 5.13
CA ARG A 70 1.80 -14.28 5.61
C ARG A 70 0.52 -14.64 4.83
N VAL A 71 0.52 -14.38 3.54
CA VAL A 71 -0.52 -14.82 2.57
C VAL A 71 0.07 -15.87 1.63
N SER A 72 -0.79 -16.65 0.99
CA SER A 72 -0.39 -17.65 0.00
C SER A 72 0.28 -17.03 -1.23
N ALA A 73 1.08 -17.81 -1.96
CA ALA A 73 1.80 -17.34 -3.14
C ALA A 73 0.87 -16.81 -4.24
N SER A 74 -0.34 -17.39 -4.39
CA SER A 74 -1.36 -16.91 -5.32
C SER A 74 -1.84 -15.50 -4.97
N VAL A 75 -1.96 -15.19 -3.68
CA VAL A 75 -2.35 -13.88 -3.19
C VAL A 75 -1.20 -12.87 -3.34
N GLN A 76 0.06 -13.31 -3.12
CA GLN A 76 1.23 -12.46 -3.40
C GLN A 76 1.28 -12.05 -4.87
N ALA A 77 0.93 -12.95 -5.80
CA ALA A 77 0.87 -12.64 -7.23
C ALA A 77 -0.15 -11.52 -7.57
N MET A 78 -1.18 -11.29 -6.74
CA MET A 78 -2.10 -10.16 -6.95
C MET A 78 -1.43 -8.80 -6.71
N PHE A 79 -0.38 -8.74 -5.88
CA PHE A 79 0.42 -7.53 -5.70
C PHE A 79 1.48 -7.35 -6.80
N ALA A 80 1.78 -8.39 -7.57
CA ALA A 80 2.64 -8.33 -8.75
C ALA A 80 1.84 -7.92 -10.00
N THR A 81 1.02 -6.89 -9.89
CA THR A 81 0.26 -6.32 -11.01
C THR A 81 0.90 -5.00 -11.44
N SER A 82 0.78 -4.66 -12.73
CA SER A 82 1.30 -3.39 -13.28
C SER A 82 0.78 -2.17 -12.52
N SER A 83 -0.47 -2.20 -12.06
CA SER A 83 -1.07 -1.11 -11.27
C SER A 83 -0.38 -0.90 -9.92
N ILE A 84 0.12 -1.96 -9.28
CA ILE A 84 0.86 -1.88 -8.02
C ILE A 84 2.32 -1.48 -8.25
N VAL A 85 2.92 -1.90 -9.37
CA VAL A 85 4.24 -1.41 -9.81
C VAL A 85 4.17 0.10 -10.06
N ASP A 86 3.20 0.58 -10.83
CA ASP A 86 3.00 2.00 -11.12
C ASP A 86 2.71 2.81 -9.85
N ALA A 87 1.89 2.25 -8.95
CA ALA A 87 1.64 2.83 -7.63
C ALA A 87 2.94 2.97 -6.83
N SER A 88 3.79 1.95 -6.87
CA SER A 88 5.07 1.94 -6.18
C SER A 88 6.01 2.99 -6.76
N VAL A 89 6.19 3.01 -8.08
CA VAL A 89 7.01 4.02 -8.78
C VAL A 89 6.53 5.44 -8.46
N ARG A 90 5.22 5.68 -8.48
CA ARG A 90 4.65 6.99 -8.12
C ARG A 90 5.02 7.37 -6.67
N MET A 91 4.79 6.49 -5.72
CA MET A 91 5.09 6.74 -4.30
C MET A 91 6.59 6.97 -4.04
N SER A 92 7.46 6.31 -4.80
CA SER A 92 8.92 6.48 -4.67
C SER A 92 9.37 7.94 -4.84
N THR A 93 8.69 8.69 -5.73
CA THR A 93 8.99 10.11 -5.97
C THR A 93 8.66 11.02 -4.76
N TYR A 94 7.83 10.53 -3.83
CA TYR A 94 7.40 11.24 -2.63
C TYR A 94 8.00 10.67 -1.34
N ALA A 95 8.74 9.56 -1.41
CA ALA A 95 9.44 8.93 -0.28
C ALA A 95 10.71 9.73 0.12
N LYS A 96 10.52 10.97 0.56
CA LYS A 96 11.62 11.92 0.84
C LYS A 96 12.22 11.79 2.24
N THR A 97 11.77 10.82 3.05
CA THR A 97 12.31 10.57 4.41
C THR A 97 12.90 9.16 4.52
N PRO A 98 13.95 8.96 5.34
CA PRO A 98 14.58 7.65 5.53
C PRO A 98 13.59 6.55 5.95
N ASP A 99 12.61 6.89 6.79
CA ASP A 99 11.57 5.95 7.22
C ASP A 99 10.58 5.58 6.10
N SER A 100 10.28 6.54 5.22
CA SER A 100 9.45 6.28 4.04
C SER A 100 10.18 5.35 3.06
N VAL A 101 11.46 5.62 2.80
CA VAL A 101 12.33 4.77 1.98
C VAL A 101 12.46 3.36 2.57
N ARG A 102 12.68 3.23 3.88
CA ARG A 102 12.81 1.92 4.55
C ARG A 102 11.59 1.03 4.37
N ARG A 103 10.38 1.60 4.38
CA ARG A 103 9.13 0.84 4.20
C ARG A 103 8.77 0.63 2.73
N HIS A 104 9.23 1.51 1.86
CA HIS A 104 8.92 1.46 0.43
C HIS A 104 9.89 0.58 -0.36
N ALA A 105 11.18 0.54 -0.01
CA ALA A 105 12.19 -0.20 -0.76
C ALA A 105 11.86 -1.69 -0.95
N PRO A 106 11.42 -2.46 0.07
CA PRO A 106 11.05 -3.86 -0.12
C PRO A 106 9.91 -4.06 -1.13
N LEU A 107 9.03 -3.07 -1.24
CA LEU A 107 7.86 -3.07 -2.12
C LEU A 107 8.28 -2.95 -3.59
N VAL A 108 9.27 -2.11 -3.89
CA VAL A 108 9.87 -1.97 -5.22
C VAL A 108 10.61 -3.25 -5.62
N PHE A 109 11.35 -3.87 -4.70
CA PHE A 109 12.00 -5.16 -4.98
C PHE A 109 11.00 -6.30 -5.17
N TYR A 110 9.96 -6.41 -4.33
CA TYR A 110 8.96 -7.48 -4.47
C TYR A 110 8.17 -7.41 -5.79
N THR A 111 7.84 -6.19 -6.21
CA THR A 111 7.07 -5.96 -7.44
C THR A 111 7.95 -5.97 -8.69
N GLY A 112 9.26 -5.69 -8.59
CA GLY A 112 10.20 -5.77 -9.70
C GLY A 112 10.74 -7.18 -9.99
N VAL A 113 10.86 -8.04 -8.97
CA VAL A 113 11.45 -9.39 -9.13
C VAL A 113 10.45 -10.42 -9.67
N MET A 114 9.13 -10.18 -9.60
CA MET A 114 8.13 -11.07 -10.22
C MET A 114 7.95 -10.89 -11.74
N PHE A 115 8.62 -9.92 -12.38
CA PHE A 115 8.56 -9.69 -13.83
C PHE A 115 9.89 -10.01 -14.56
N LEU A 116 10.83 -10.68 -13.87
CA LEU A 116 12.13 -11.11 -14.40
C LEU A 116 12.26 -12.64 -14.40
#